data_AF-A0A8I2YE03-F1
#
_entry.id   AF-A0A8I2YE03-F1
#
_cell.length_a   1.000
_cell.length_b   1.000
_cell.length_c   1.000
_cell.angle_alpha   90.00
_cell.angle_beta   90.00
_cell.angle_gamma   90.00
#
_symmetry.space_group_name_H-M   'P 1'
#
loop_
_entity.id
_entity.type
_entity.pdbx_description
1 polymer ?
#
loop_
_entity_poly.entity_id
_entity_poly.type
_entity_poly.pdbx_seq_one_letter_code
_entity_poly.pdbx_strand_id
1 'polypeptide(L)' 'MSSSEDDMIATAEMIQKGANSARADDMKGMKAAIINWFTPKGQTLNPHIPCNAKSSRGFHHEHTGALLSI' A
#
# COMPACT_ATOMS: atom_id res chain seq x y z
N MET A 1 40.65 -1.77 1.50
CA MET A 1 39.79 -2.08 0.35
C MET A 1 38.38 -2.53 0.79
N SER A 2 37.83 -2.04 1.92
CA SER A 2 36.45 -2.37 2.35
C SER A 2 35.45 -1.23 2.14
N SER A 3 35.91 0.03 2.13
CA SER A 3 35.05 1.21 1.99
C SER A 3 34.13 1.16 0.76
N SER A 4 34.64 0.67 -0.38
CA SER A 4 33.86 0.68 -1.63
C SER A 4 32.68 -0.30 -1.63
N GLU A 5 32.79 -1.42 -0.91
CA GLU A 5 31.72 -2.43 -0.87
C GLU A 5 30.63 -2.00 0.12
N ASP A 6 31.04 -1.46 1.28
CA ASP A 6 30.12 -0.91 2.27
C ASP A 6 29.32 0.28 1.69
N ASP A 7 29.99 1.15 0.92
CA ASP A 7 29.34 2.28 0.24
C ASP A 7 28.32 1.82 -0.82
N MET A 8 28.63 0.73 -1.54
CA MET A 8 27.70 0.10 -2.49
C MET A 8 26.47 -0.49 -1.79
N ILE A 9 26.67 -1.20 -0.67
CA ILE A 9 25.59 -1.78 0.12
C ILE A 9 24.69 -0.66 0.66
N ALA A 10 25.27 0.39 1.25
CA ALA A 10 24.53 1.53 1.78
C ALA A 10 23.71 2.23 0.68
N THR A 11 24.28 2.38 -0.52
CA THR A 11 23.57 2.96 -1.67
C THR A 11 22.39 2.07 -2.10
N ALA A 12 22.59 0.76 -2.18
CA ALA A 12 21.53 -0.19 -2.53
C ALA A 12 20.39 -0.18 -1.51
N GLU A 13 20.71 -0.13 -0.21
CA GLU A 13 19.71 -0.03 0.87
C GLU A 13 18.89 1.26 0.77
N MET A 14 19.54 2.39 0.47
CA MET A 14 18.87 3.68 0.32
C MET A 14 17.92 3.70 -0.88
N ILE A 15 18.32 3.11 -2.01
CA ILE A 15 17.45 2.95 -3.19
C ILE A 15 16.27 2.05 -2.85
N GLN A 16 16.51 0.90 -2.23
CA GLN A 16 15.46 -0.05 -1.87
C GLN A 16 14.46 0.57 -0.88
N LYS A 17 14.95 1.36 0.09
CA LYS A 17 14.13 2.12 1.02
C LYS A 17 13.29 3.17 0.29
N GLY A 18 13.89 3.97 -0.60
CA GLY A 18 13.19 4.95 -1.41
C GLY A 18 12.07 4.33 -2.26
N ALA A 19 12.36 3.23 -2.94
CA ALA A 19 11.39 2.48 -3.74
C ALA A 19 10.25 1.89 -2.88
N ASN A 20 10.58 1.37 -1.69
CA ASN A 20 9.57 0.86 -0.75
C ASN A 20 8.68 1.99 -0.20
N SER A 21 9.25 3.16 0.08
CA SER A 21 8.50 4.33 0.54
C SER A 21 7.58 4.87 -0.54
N ALA A 22 8.07 5.04 -1.78
CA ALA A 22 7.23 5.51 -2.89
C ALA A 22 6.04 4.57 -3.14
N ARG A 23 6.28 3.25 -3.23
CA ARG A 23 5.21 2.25 -3.36
C ARG A 23 4.23 2.27 -2.18
N ALA A 24 4.74 2.49 -0.97
CA ALA A 24 3.92 2.58 0.22
C ALA A 24 3.00 3.81 0.22
N ASP A 25 3.52 4.96 -0.19
CA ASP A 25 2.77 6.21 -0.24
C ASP A 25 1.71 6.18 -1.34
N ASP A 26 2.05 5.67 -2.52
CA ASP A 26 1.09 5.47 -3.62
C ASP A 26 -0.08 4.58 -3.19
N MET A 27 0.20 3.44 -2.55
CA MET A 27 -0.86 2.56 -2.04
C MET A 27 -1.65 3.18 -0.89
N LYS A 28 -1.02 3.95 0.00
CA LYS A 28 -1.71 4.55 1.16
C LYS A 28 -2.71 5.62 0.73
N GLY A 29 -2.32 6.52 -0.18
CA GLY A 29 -3.20 7.55 -0.71
C GLY A 29 -4.35 6.96 -1.53
N MET A 30 -4.01 6.06 -2.45
CA MET A 30 -5.00 5.46 -3.35
C MET A 30 -5.98 4.54 -2.63
N LYS A 31 -5.52 3.69 -1.69
CA LYS A 31 -6.40 2.78 -0.94
C LYS A 31 -7.46 3.53 -0.14
N ALA A 32 -7.09 4.61 0.54
CA ALA A 32 -8.03 5.41 1.32
C ALA A 32 -9.08 6.10 0.42
N ALA A 33 -8.65 6.65 -0.72
CA ALA A 33 -9.55 7.28 -1.68
C ALA A 33 -10.56 6.30 -2.26
N ILE A 34 -10.10 5.11 -2.68
CA ILE A 34 -10.97 4.06 -3.21
C ILE A 34 -11.94 3.60 -2.11
N ILE A 35 -11.46 3.26 -0.90
CA ILE A 35 -12.35 2.85 0.22
C ILE A 35 -13.44 3.87 0.49
N ASN A 36 -13.10 5.15 0.56
CA ASN A 36 -14.08 6.21 0.78
C ASN A 36 -15.09 6.36 -0.37
N TRP A 37 -14.68 6.04 -1.60
CA TRP A 37 -15.56 6.13 -2.77
C TRP A 37 -16.67 5.08 -2.77
N PHE A 38 -16.37 3.84 -2.36
CA PHE A 38 -17.36 2.75 -2.36
C PHE A 38 -18.00 2.48 -0.98
N THR A 39 -17.48 3.06 0.10
CA THR A 39 -18.12 2.99 1.42
C THR A 39 -19.31 3.95 1.47
N PRO A 40 -20.54 3.48 1.74
CA PRO A 40 -21.70 4.36 1.88
C PRO A 40 -21.51 5.38 3.01
N LYS A 41 -21.99 6.61 2.82
CA LYS A 41 -21.84 7.70 3.80
C LYS A 41 -22.43 7.28 5.17
N GLY A 42 -21.61 7.35 6.21
CA GLY A 42 -22.00 7.01 7.58
C GLY A 42 -22.02 5.51 7.89
N GLN A 43 -21.57 4.66 6.97
CA GLN A 43 -21.42 3.23 7.20
C GLN A 43 -19.95 2.80 7.15
N THR A 44 -19.68 1.61 7.66
CA THR A 44 -18.38 0.94 7.54
C THR A 44 -18.57 -0.31 6.68
N LEU A 45 -17.53 -0.67 5.92
CA LEU A 45 -17.51 -1.93 5.19
C LEU A 45 -17.51 -3.09 6.18
N ASN A 46 -18.24 -4.14 5.85
CA ASN A 46 -18.19 -5.41 6.56
C ASN A 46 -17.72 -6.50 5.60
N PRO A 47 -16.54 -7.11 5.82
CA PRO A 47 -15.59 -6.87 6.91
C PRO A 47 -14.81 -5.54 6.78
N HIS A 48 -14.46 -4.94 7.92
CA HIS A 48 -13.76 -3.65 7.94
C HIS A 48 -12.42 -3.70 7.19
N ILE A 49 -12.23 -2.79 6.23
CA ILE A 49 -10.97 -2.60 5.52
C ILE A 49 -10.27 -1.36 6.08
N PRO A 50 -9.16 -1.51 6.82
CA PRO A 50 -8.40 -0.36 7.32
C PRO A 50 -7.70 0.38 6.18
N CYS A 51 -7.94 1.70 6.07
CA CYS A 51 -7.36 2.56 5.03
C CYS A 51 -5.83 2.76 5.17
N ASN A 52 -5.31 2.64 6.40
CA ASN A 52 -3.92 2.94 6.75
C ASN A 52 -3.09 1.70 7.09
N ALA A 53 -3.66 0.50 7.04
CA ALA A 53 -2.93 -0.74 7.28
C ALA A 53 -2.53 -1.41 5.96
N LYS A 54 -1.28 -1.86 5.90
CA LYS A 54 -0.72 -2.69 4.82
C LYS A 54 -0.92 -4.19 5.08
N SER A 55 -1.49 -4.56 6.23
CA SER A 55 -1.76 -5.95 6.61
C SER A 55 -3.18 -6.36 6.23
N SER A 56 -3.39 -7.68 6.11
CA SER A 56 -4.64 -8.34 5.68
C SER A 56 -5.03 -8.09 4.21
N ARG A 57 -6.21 -8.56 3.81
CA ARG A 57 -6.74 -8.86 2.46
C ARG A 57 -6.60 -7.80 1.35
N GLY A 58 -5.84 -6.70 1.46
CA GLY A 58 -5.63 -5.76 0.35
C GLY A 58 -6.95 -5.25 -0.25
N PHE A 59 -7.11 -5.37 -1.58
CA PHE A 59 -8.38 -5.16 -2.31
C PHE A 59 -9.18 -6.46 -2.52
N HIS A 60 -8.80 -7.54 -1.84
CA HIS A 60 -9.47 -8.84 -1.87
C HIS A 60 -10.66 -8.83 -0.89
N HIS A 61 -11.69 -8.10 -1.24
CA HIS A 61 -12.96 -7.99 -0.52
C HIS A 61 -14.08 -8.00 -1.55
N GLU A 62 -15.23 -8.62 -1.28
CA GLU A 62 -16.27 -8.80 -2.31
C GLU A 62 -16.66 -7.48 -2.99
N HIS A 63 -16.82 -6.42 -2.20
CA HIS A 63 -17.14 -5.09 -2.74
C HIS A 63 -16.04 -4.48 -3.63
N THR A 64 -14.75 -4.75 -3.38
CA THR A 64 -13.65 -4.27 -4.24
C THR A 64 -13.36 -5.22 -5.40
N GLY A 65 -13.56 -6.53 -5.22
CA GLY A 65 -13.43 -7.54 -6.26
C GLY A 65 -14.46 -7.36 -7.37
N ALA A 66 -15.71 -6.99 -7.02
CA ALA A 66 -16.75 -6.67 -7.99
C ALA A 66 -16.44 -5.45 -8.88
N LEU A 67 -15.56 -4.54 -8.44
CA LEU A 67 -15.12 -3.37 -9.22
C LEU A 67 -13.87 -3.64 -10.06
N LEU A 68 -13.13 -4.71 -9.74
CA LEU A 68 -11.87 -5.09 -10.38
C LEU A 68 -12.00 -6.31 -11.31
N SER A 69 -13.16 -6.98 -11.32
CA SER A 69 -13.44 -8.05 -12.28
C SER A 69 -13.61 -7.46 -13.68
N ILE A 70 -12.56 -7.62 -14.49
CA ILE A 70 -12.60 -7.64 -15.96
C ILE A 70 -12.89 -9.08 -16.40
#